data_AF-A0A4Y8QYP8-F1
#
_entry.id   AF-A0A4Y8QYP8-F1
#
_cell.length_a   1.000
_cell.length_b   1.000
_cell.length_c   1.000
_cell.angle_alpha   90.00
_cell.angle_beta   90.00
_cell.angle_gamma   90.00
#
_symmetry.space_group_name_H-M   'P 1'
#
loop_
_entity.id
_entity.type
_entity.pdbx_description
1 polymer ?
#
loop_
_entity_poly.entity_id
_entity_poly.type
_entity_poly.pdbx_seq_one_letter_code
_entity_poly.pdbx_strand_id
1 'polypeptide(L)'
;MAGGKRGPKGRGKRVQHTLRTPEEHWAVYEEQARAAGLDVNAYIVARLAADHGLPEPAWARPPGPASGHEPRIVQGQFDELAVGA
;
A
#
# COMPACT_ATOMS: atom_id res chain seq x y z
N MET A 1 -3.32 6.10 -40.19
CA MET A 1 -2.48 6.55 -39.07
C MET A 1 -3.07 6.02 -37.77
N ALA A 2 -2.59 4.87 -37.27
CA ALA A 2 -3.15 4.26 -36.06
C ALA A 2 -2.52 4.90 -34.81
N GLY A 3 -3.33 5.61 -34.02
CA GLY A 3 -2.96 6.14 -32.72
C GLY A 3 -2.84 5.01 -31.70
N GLY A 4 -1.63 4.49 -31.50
CA GLY A 4 -1.35 3.51 -30.46
C GLY A 4 -1.51 4.15 -29.08
N LYS A 5 -2.55 3.77 -28.33
CA LYS A 5 -2.65 4.07 -26.89
C LYS A 5 -1.40 3.49 -26.21
N ARG A 6 -0.48 4.36 -25.79
CA ARG A 6 0.65 3.97 -24.95
C ARG A 6 0.07 3.42 -23.64
N GLY A 7 0.14 2.11 -23.46
CA GLY A 7 -0.27 1.47 -22.21
C GLY A 7 0.50 2.06 -21.02
N PRO A 8 -0.03 1.97 -19.79
CA PRO A 8 0.66 2.45 -18.61
C PRO A 8 2.08 1.84 -18.52
N LYS A 9 3.08 2.65 -18.20
CA LYS A 9 4.47 2.16 -18.00
C LYS A 9 4.44 0.99 -17.01
N GLY A 10 5.01 -0.15 -17.40
CA GLY A 10 5.10 -1.34 -16.55
C GLY A 10 5.77 -0.99 -15.22
N ARG A 11 5.13 -1.32 -14.10
CA ARG A 11 5.54 -0.92 -12.74
C ARG A 11 6.78 -1.68 -12.20
N GLY A 12 7.63 -2.20 -13.09
CA GLY A 12 8.73 -3.13 -12.78
C GLY A 12 8.25 -4.57 -12.58
N LYS A 13 9.20 -5.52 -12.51
CA LYS A 13 8.89 -6.92 -12.18
C LYS A 13 8.47 -7.01 -10.71
N ARG A 14 7.27 -7.51 -10.44
CA ARG A 14 6.71 -7.71 -9.11
C ARG A 14 6.01 -9.06 -9.06
N VAL A 15 6.01 -9.69 -7.89
CA VAL A 15 5.21 -10.89 -7.63
C VAL A 15 4.08 -10.50 -6.68
N GLN A 16 2.86 -10.91 -7.00
CA GLN A 16 1.70 -10.68 -6.15
C GLN A 16 1.61 -11.80 -5.12
N HIS A 17 1.51 -11.44 -3.85
CA HIS A 17 1.28 -12.36 -2.74
C HIS A 17 0.06 -11.91 -1.94
N THR A 18 -0.74 -12.86 -1.49
CA THR A 18 -1.80 -12.61 -0.51
C THR A 18 -1.24 -12.83 0.88
N LEU A 19 -1.36 -11.83 1.76
CA LEU A 19 -0.95 -11.91 3.16
C LEU A 19 -2.20 -12.12 4.03
N ARG A 20 -2.10 -12.99 5.04
CA ARG A 20 -3.09 -13.10 6.11
C ARG A 20 -2.46 -12.57 7.40
N THR A 21 -3.19 -11.71 8.10
CA THR A 21 -2.78 -11.15 9.39
C THR A 21 -3.94 -11.25 10.38
N PRO A 22 -3.66 -11.27 11.68
CA PRO A 22 -4.68 -10.96 12.68
C PRO A 22 -5.34 -9.60 12.38
N GLU A 23 -6.62 -9.47 12.71
CA GLU A 23 -7.40 -8.26 12.43
C GLU A 23 -6.86 -7.07 13.23
N GLU A 24 -6.52 -7.31 14.49
CA GLU A 24 -5.94 -6.32 15.39
C GLU A 24 -4.60 -5.76 14.90
N HIS A 25 -3.83 -6.55 14.13
CA HIS A 25 -2.58 -6.09 13.55
C HIS A 25 -2.82 -5.22 12.32
N TRP A 26 -3.88 -5.48 11.57
CA TRP A 26 -4.19 -4.74 10.36
C TRP A 26 -4.45 -3.26 10.67
N ALA A 27 -5.24 -2.98 11.72
CA ALA A 27 -5.50 -1.62 12.17
C ALA A 27 -4.20 -0.87 12.53
N VAL A 28 -3.27 -1.54 13.20
CA VAL A 28 -1.96 -0.97 13.53
C VAL A 28 -1.16 -0.67 12.27
N TYR A 29 -1.16 -1.56 11.28
CA TYR A 29 -0.43 -1.32 10.04
C TYR A 29 -1.01 -0.17 9.23
N GLU A 30 -2.34 -0.02 9.19
CA GLU A 30 -2.99 1.12 8.53
C GLU A 30 -2.65 2.45 9.21
N GLU A 31 -2.68 2.50 10.54
CA GLU A 31 -2.31 3.70 11.29
C GLU A 31 -0.86 4.10 11.03
N GLN A 32 0.07 3.14 11.12
CA GLN A 32 1.49 3.39 10.90
C GLN A 32 1.79 3.78 9.45
N ALA A 33 1.12 3.14 8.48
CA ALA A 33 1.24 3.51 7.08
C ALA A 33 0.76 4.95 6.85
N ARG A 34 -0.36 5.34 7.45
CA ARG A 34 -0.89 6.71 7.38
C ARG A 34 0.08 7.72 8.01
N ALA A 35 0.64 7.41 9.17
CA ALA A 35 1.65 8.26 9.83
C ALA A 35 2.91 8.43 8.97
N ALA A 36 3.26 7.40 8.19
CA ALA A 36 4.37 7.42 7.24
C ALA A 36 4.03 8.04 5.87
N GLY A 37 2.76 8.40 5.61
CA GLY A 37 2.31 8.89 4.30
C GLY A 37 2.33 7.82 3.20
N LEU A 38 2.15 6.55 3.58
CA LEU A 38 2.19 5.36 2.71
C LEU A 38 0.84 4.66 2.67
N ASP A 39 0.60 3.89 1.61
CA ASP A 39 -0.41 2.83 1.68
C ASP A 39 0.13 1.64 2.51
N VAL A 40 -0.78 0.85 3.08
CA VAL A 40 -0.41 -0.24 4.00
C VAL A 40 0.52 -1.28 3.35
N ASN A 41 0.38 -1.54 2.06
CA ASN A 41 1.26 -2.50 1.36
C ASN A 41 2.65 -1.91 1.15
N ALA A 42 2.75 -0.65 0.72
CA ALA A 42 4.01 0.09 0.66
C ALA A 42 4.72 0.11 2.02
N TYR A 43 3.98 0.40 3.10
CA TYR A 43 4.51 0.37 4.46
C TYR A 43 5.05 -1.01 4.86
N ILE A 44 4.27 -2.08 4.68
CA ILE A 44 4.70 -3.44 5.02
C ILE A 44 5.96 -3.82 4.22
N VAL A 45 6.01 -3.52 2.93
CA VAL A 45 7.17 -3.84 2.09
C VAL A 45 8.40 -3.03 2.49
N ALA A 46 8.25 -1.75 2.83
CA ALA A 46 9.34 -0.93 3.34
C ALA A 46 9.90 -1.47 4.65
N ARG A 47 9.02 -1.86 5.58
CA ARG A 47 9.42 -2.46 6.87
C ARG A 47 10.13 -3.80 6.69
N LEU A 48 9.62 -4.69 5.83
CA LEU A 48 10.27 -5.97 5.52
C LEU A 48 11.64 -5.76 4.84
N ALA A 49 11.73 -4.82 3.90
CA ALA A 49 13.00 -4.51 3.26
C ALA A 49 14.03 -3.99 4.29
N ALA A 50 13.63 -3.08 5.17
CA ALA A 50 14.49 -2.56 6.22
C ALA A 50 14.96 -3.65 7.21
N ASP A 51 14.04 -4.53 7.66
CA ASP A 51 14.35 -5.62 8.60
C ASP A 51 15.36 -6.62 8.02
N HIS A 52 15.28 -6.86 6.71
CA HIS A 52 16.19 -7.77 6.00
C HIS A 52 17.41 -7.08 5.35
N GLY A 53 17.61 -5.77 5.54
CA GLY A 53 18.71 -5.03 4.92
C GLY A 53 18.64 -4.96 3.39
N LEU A 54 17.44 -5.08 2.81
CA LEU A 54 17.19 -5.01 1.37
C LEU A 54 16.94 -3.57 0.92
N PRO A 55 17.25 -3.23 -0.33
CA PRO A 55 16.96 -1.91 -0.87
C PRO A 55 15.45 -1.65 -0.92
N GLU A 56 15.02 -0.55 -0.31
CA GLU A 56 13.62 -0.15 -0.31
C GLU A 56 13.15 0.23 -1.73
N PRO A 57 12.05 -0.38 -2.22
CA PRO A 57 11.53 -0.06 -3.53
C PRO A 57 11.11 1.40 -3.64
N ALA A 58 11.39 2.06 -4.76
CA ALA A 58 11.08 3.48 -4.96
C ALA A 58 9.58 3.83 -4.80
N TRP A 59 8.69 2.86 -5.00
CA TRP A 59 7.25 3.01 -4.84
C TRP A 59 6.76 2.76 -3.41
N ALA A 60 7.62 2.22 -2.54
CA ALA A 60 7.34 2.01 -1.12
C ALA A 60 7.86 3.16 -0.25
N ARG A 61 8.58 4.12 -0.86
CA ARG A 61 9.10 5.30 -0.17
C ARG A 61 8.01 6.33 0.00
N PRO A 62 7.98 7.03 1.16
CA PRO A 62 7.09 8.15 1.34
C PRO A 62 7.29 9.15 0.20
N PRO A 63 6.22 9.71 -0.35
CA PRO A 63 6.34 10.88 -1.19
C PRO A 63 7.13 11.93 -0.40
N GLY A 64 8.28 12.38 -0.93
CA GLY A 64 8.88 13.63 -0.43
C GLY A 64 7.82 14.75 -0.47
N PRO A 65 8.04 15.90 0.19
CA PRO A 65 7.02 16.94 0.41
C PRO A 65 6.35 17.50 -0.87
N ALA A 66 6.78 17.10 -2.07
CA ALA A 66 6.24 17.50 -3.36
C ALA A 66 5.28 16.49 -4.03
N SER A 67 5.01 15.33 -3.46
CA SER A 67 4.14 14.33 -4.11
C SER A 67 2.78 14.31 -3.43
N GLY A 68 1.82 15.05 -4.02
CA GLY A 68 0.39 15.08 -3.64
C GLY A 68 -0.35 13.77 -3.91
N HIS A 69 0.20 12.66 -3.41
CA HIS A 69 -0.45 11.37 -3.45
C HIS A 69 -1.45 11.31 -2.29
N GLU A 70 -2.68 11.78 -2.52
CA GLU A 70 -3.77 11.48 -1.59
C GLU A 70 -3.86 9.96 -1.43
N PRO A 71 -3.75 9.43 -0.20
CA PRO A 71 -4.00 8.02 0.03
C PRO A 71 -5.44 7.74 -0.42
N ARG A 72 -5.60 6.89 -1.43
CA ARG A 72 -6.91 6.36 -1.79
C ARG A 72 -7.34 5.42 -0.67
N ILE A 73 -7.99 5.98 0.33
CA ILE A 73 -8.79 5.22 1.29
C ILE A 73 -9.91 4.60 0.46
N VAL A 74 -9.87 3.28 0.27
CA VAL A 74 -10.93 2.55 -0.41
C VAL A 74 -12.12 2.52 0.55
N GLN A 75 -13.03 3.49 0.39
CA GLN A 75 -14.34 3.47 1.03
C GLN A 75 -15.14 2.32 0.42
N GLY A 76 -15.55 1.32 1.23
CA GLY A 76 -16.52 0.33 0.76
C GLY A 76 -16.57 -1.05 1.41
N GLN A 77 -15.96 -1.33 2.57
CA GLN A 77 -16.05 -2.67 3.17
C GLN A 77 -16.27 -2.61 4.69
N PHE A 78 -17.32 -1.90 5.12
CA PHE A 78 -17.72 -1.79 6.52
C PHE A 78 -19.24 -1.88 6.73
N ASP A 79 -19.95 -2.68 5.93
CA ASP A 79 -21.30 -3.12 6.31
C ASP A 79 -21.24 -4.60 6.70
N GLU A 80 -21.91 -4.92 7.81
CA GLU A 80 -22.00 -6.22 8.50
C GLU A 80 -20.89 -6.60 9.48
N LEU A 81 -20.74 -5.88 10.60
CA LEU A 81 -20.58 -6.53 11.91
C LEU A 81 -21.19 -5.64 13.01
N ALA A 82 -22.51 -5.49 12.95
CA ALA A 82 -23.30 -4.91 14.03
C ALA A 82 -24.58 -5.71 14.26
N VAL A 83 -24.48 -6.96 14.73
CA VAL A 83 -25.52 -7.60 15.56
C VAL A 83 -24.85 -8.64 16.46
N GLY A 84 -24.99 -8.46 17.77
CA GLY A 84 -24.55 -9.44 18.76
C GLY A 84 -24.51 -8.89 20.18
N ALA A 85 -25.60 -8.25 20.62
CA ALA A 85 -25.91 -8.04 22.03
C ALA A 85 -26.87 -9.13 22.49
#